data_AF-A0A8K0N6Q4-F1
#
_entry.id   AF-A0A8K0N6Q4-F1
#
_cell.length_a   1.000
_cell.length_b   1.000
_cell.length_c   1.000
_cell.angle_alpha   90.00
_cell.angle_beta   90.00
_cell.angle_gamma   90.00
#
_symmetry.space_group_name_H-M   'P 1'
#
loop_
_entity.id
_entity.type
_entity.pdbx_description
1 polymer ?
#
loop_
_entity_poly.entity_id
_entity_poly.type
_entity_poly.pdbx_seq_one_letter_code
_entity_poly.pdbx_strand_id
1 'polypeptide(L)'
;MAHQTNLPTSSRHLNLKKSFKLGIRSLLTAFSKEDVHRAFSTFTDAERDSLYHIFIQVIKSLHENIEEEFESICHETEVGTTLNMVEHLVEEHNLDILSSDKTNIEDIREKITKAKKDEIQHLMSLLQRAEEQNDNMKGHIKSLKEGRNFPVTADAVEKLRSWNENYEWYNSN
;
A
#
# COMPACT_ATOMS: atom_id res chain seq x y z
N MET A 1 -2.53 -33.73 -9.89
CA MET A 1 -1.41 -34.33 -9.12
C MET A 1 -0.68 -33.19 -8.45
N ALA A 2 -0.85 -33.01 -7.15
CA ALA A 2 -0.18 -31.95 -6.40
C ALA A 2 1.27 -32.40 -6.15
N HIS A 3 2.24 -31.63 -6.63
CA HIS A 3 3.65 -31.84 -6.31
C HIS A 3 3.88 -31.45 -4.86
N GLN A 4 3.93 -32.45 -3.96
CA GLN A 4 4.54 -32.32 -2.65
C GLN A 4 6.05 -32.11 -2.86
N THR A 5 6.48 -30.87 -2.90
CA THR A 5 7.87 -30.51 -2.71
C THR A 5 8.20 -30.73 -1.23
N ASN A 6 8.88 -31.85 -0.93
CA ASN A 6 9.56 -32.08 0.34
C ASN A 6 10.66 -31.03 0.51
N LEU A 7 10.27 -29.83 0.93
CA LEU A 7 11.19 -28.78 1.32
C LEU A 7 11.83 -29.21 2.65
N PRO A 8 13.16 -29.15 2.80
CA PRO A 8 13.83 -29.50 4.05
C PRO A 8 13.23 -28.70 5.22
N THR A 9 13.04 -29.37 6.35
CA THR A 9 12.49 -28.76 7.57
C THR A 9 13.28 -27.51 7.93
N SER A 10 12.61 -26.34 7.93
CA SER A 10 13.24 -25.06 8.26
C SER A 10 13.91 -25.08 9.63
N SER A 11 14.98 -24.31 9.76
CA SER A 11 15.62 -24.06 11.05
C SER A 11 14.63 -23.42 12.03
N ARG A 12 13.72 -22.58 11.50
CA ARG A 12 12.64 -21.93 12.23
C ARG A 12 11.64 -22.92 12.82
N HIS A 13 11.17 -23.88 12.02
CA HIS A 13 10.26 -24.92 12.51
C HIS A 13 10.92 -25.82 13.56
N LEU A 14 12.17 -26.21 13.34
CA LEU A 14 12.92 -26.98 14.34
C LEU A 14 13.10 -26.21 15.65
N ASN A 15 13.43 -24.92 15.57
CA ASN A 15 13.59 -24.05 16.74
C ASN A 15 12.27 -23.85 17.51
N LEU A 16 11.14 -23.76 16.80
CA LEU A 16 9.81 -23.73 17.43
C LEU A 16 9.58 -25.00 18.25
N LYS A 17 9.73 -26.19 17.64
CA LYS A 17 9.54 -27.49 18.32
C LYS A 17 10.45 -27.64 19.52
N LYS A 18 11.72 -27.26 19.36
CA LYS A 18 12.71 -27.30 20.45
C LYS A 18 12.33 -26.36 21.60
N SER A 19 11.91 -25.13 21.29
CA SER A 19 11.53 -24.14 22.31
C SER A 19 10.29 -24.57 23.08
N PHE A 20 9.31 -25.13 22.37
CA PHE A 20 8.12 -25.69 22.99
C PHE A 20 8.45 -26.82 23.98
N LYS A 21 9.21 -27.84 23.53
CA LYS A 21 9.66 -28.95 24.40
C LYS A 21 10.41 -28.46 25.64
N LEU A 22 11.26 -27.43 25.47
CA LEU A 22 11.96 -26.81 26.60
C LEU A 22 10.99 -26.13 27.59
N GLY A 23 9.97 -25.42 27.09
CA GLY A 23 8.98 -24.74 27.91
C GLY A 23 8.16 -25.70 28.78
N ILE A 24 7.68 -26.79 28.18
CA ILE A 24 6.82 -27.76 28.88
C ILE A 24 7.59 -28.70 29.82
N ARG A 25 8.91 -28.84 29.65
CA ARG A 25 9.75 -29.71 30.48
C ARG A 25 9.63 -29.42 31.98
N SER A 26 9.36 -28.17 32.32
CA SER A 26 9.13 -27.72 33.71
C SER A 26 8.00 -28.49 34.41
N LEU A 27 6.99 -28.96 33.66
CA LEU A 27 5.88 -29.76 34.17
C LEU A 27 6.35 -31.05 34.85
N LEU A 28 7.36 -31.71 34.27
CA LEU A 28 7.91 -32.97 34.79
C LEU A 28 8.61 -32.80 36.15
N THR A 29 8.94 -31.56 36.51
CA THR A 29 9.66 -31.21 37.74
C THR A 29 8.90 -30.22 38.61
N ALA A 30 7.61 -30.00 38.34
CA ALA A 30 6.83 -28.95 39.01
C ALA A 30 6.56 -29.27 40.49
N PHE A 31 6.63 -30.55 40.89
CA PHE A 31 6.34 -30.99 42.24
C PHE A 31 7.36 -32.02 42.71
N SER A 32 7.87 -31.82 43.93
CA SER A 32 8.73 -32.78 44.62
C SER A 32 7.91 -33.80 45.42
N LYS A 33 8.57 -34.86 45.89
CA LYS A 33 7.95 -35.83 46.80
C LYS A 33 7.55 -35.14 48.11
N GLU A 34 8.39 -34.22 48.58
CA GLU A 34 8.21 -33.45 49.80
C GLU A 34 6.97 -32.54 49.72
N ASP A 35 6.68 -31.98 48.55
CA ASP A 35 5.49 -31.16 48.33
C ASP A 35 4.20 -31.99 48.48
N VAL A 36 4.18 -33.19 47.90
CA VAL A 36 3.06 -34.14 48.08
C VAL A 36 2.94 -34.55 49.54
N HIS A 37 4.07 -34.83 50.20
CA HIS A 37 4.05 -35.22 51.60
C HIS A 37 3.53 -34.12 52.52
N ARG A 38 3.88 -32.86 52.22
CA ARG A 38 3.37 -31.69 52.94
C ARG A 38 1.88 -31.45 52.65
N ALA A 39 1.44 -31.58 51.41
CA ALA A 39 0.06 -31.35 51.01
C ALA A 39 -0.92 -32.39 51.60
N PHE A 40 -0.45 -33.64 51.76
CA PHE A 40 -1.23 -34.75 52.30
C PHE A 40 -0.66 -35.25 53.64
N SER A 41 -0.48 -34.31 54.59
CA SER A 41 0.11 -34.61 55.90
C SER A 41 -0.76 -35.52 56.78
N THR A 42 -2.06 -35.58 56.52
CA THR A 42 -3.01 -36.43 57.25
C THR A 42 -2.96 -37.90 56.83
N PHE A 43 -2.34 -38.20 55.69
CA PHE A 43 -2.24 -39.55 55.15
C PHE A 43 -1.08 -40.30 55.82
N THR A 44 -1.06 -41.62 55.71
CA THR A 44 0.09 -42.44 56.09
C THR A 44 1.21 -42.31 55.05
N ASP A 45 2.44 -42.68 55.43
CA ASP A 45 3.59 -42.67 54.50
C ASP A 45 3.35 -43.53 53.26
N ALA A 46 2.72 -44.69 53.43
CA ALA A 46 2.41 -45.60 52.32
C ALA A 46 1.40 -45.00 51.33
N GLU A 47 0.36 -44.33 51.83
CA GLU A 47 -0.63 -43.64 50.99
C GLU A 47 -0.01 -42.47 50.24
N ARG A 48 0.84 -41.68 50.92
CA ARG A 48 1.57 -40.57 50.27
C ARG A 48 2.50 -41.04 49.17
N ASP A 49 3.21 -42.14 49.40
CA ASP A 49 4.13 -42.71 48.40
C ASP A 49 3.38 -43.28 47.20
N SER A 50 2.23 -43.93 47.44
CA SER A 50 1.33 -44.37 46.37
C SER A 50 0.79 -43.18 45.57
N LEU A 51 0.35 -42.12 46.25
CA LEU A 51 -0.16 -40.90 45.62
C LEU A 51 0.91 -40.20 44.79
N TYR A 52 2.15 -40.10 45.30
CA TYR A 52 3.26 -39.53 44.55
C TYR A 52 3.57 -40.34 43.28
N HIS A 53 3.48 -41.68 43.36
CA HIS A 53 3.65 -42.53 42.17
C HIS A 53 2.57 -42.27 41.12
N ILE A 54 1.30 -42.19 41.53
CA ILE A 54 0.17 -41.85 40.65
C ILE A 54 0.40 -40.45 40.03
N PHE A 55 0.84 -39.49 40.84
CA PHE A 55 1.11 -38.13 40.38
C PHE A 55 2.17 -38.09 39.28
N ILE A 56 3.28 -38.82 39.45
CA ILE A 56 4.30 -38.94 38.39
C ILE A 56 3.73 -39.56 37.12
N GLN A 57 2.88 -40.59 37.23
CA GLN A 57 2.24 -41.20 36.05
C GLN A 57 1.34 -40.19 35.31
N VAL A 58 0.52 -39.44 36.05
CA VAL A 58 -0.35 -38.41 35.49
C VAL A 58 0.46 -37.31 34.81
N ILE A 59 1.52 -36.82 35.44
CA ILE A 59 2.37 -35.76 34.89
C ILE A 59 3.09 -36.22 33.61
N LYS A 60 3.56 -37.47 33.57
CA LYS A 60 4.16 -38.05 32.35
C LYS A 60 3.15 -38.14 31.21
N SER A 61 1.97 -38.70 31.48
CA SER A 61 0.91 -38.82 30.48
C SER A 61 0.43 -37.45 30.00
N LEU A 62 0.27 -36.48 30.90
CA LEU A 62 -0.09 -35.11 30.53
C LEU A 62 0.98 -34.46 29.65
N HIS A 63 2.27 -34.64 29.99
CA HIS A 63 3.37 -34.12 29.18
C HIS A 63 3.37 -34.72 27.77
N GLU A 64 3.19 -36.04 27.65
CA GLU A 64 3.10 -36.73 26.35
C GLU A 64 1.89 -36.24 25.53
N ASN A 65 0.71 -36.13 26.16
CA ASN A 65 -0.50 -35.64 25.50
C ASN A 65 -0.34 -34.20 25.00
N ILE A 66 0.32 -33.33 25.78
CA ILE A 66 0.60 -31.94 25.38
C ILE A 66 1.54 -31.90 24.17
N GLU A 67 2.56 -32.77 24.11
CA GLU A 67 3.44 -32.86 22.93
C GLU A 67 2.68 -33.33 21.68
N GLU A 68 1.81 -34.32 21.82
CA GLU A 68 1.00 -34.85 20.71
C GLU A 68 0.01 -33.80 20.19
N GLU A 69 -0.72 -33.14 21.10
CA GLU A 69 -1.68 -32.09 20.74
C GLU A 69 -0.99 -30.90 20.05
N PHE A 70 0.18 -30.50 20.54
CA PHE A 70 0.98 -29.45 19.90
C PHE A 70 1.38 -29.84 18.48
N GLU A 71 1.82 -31.08 18.24
CA GLU A 71 2.18 -31.55 16.90
C GLU A 71 0.95 -31.60 15.99
N SER A 72 -0.19 -32.05 16.52
CA SER A 72 -1.48 -32.06 15.81
C SER A 72 -1.87 -30.66 15.34
N ILE A 73 -1.84 -29.68 16.25
CA ILE A 73 -2.13 -28.27 15.93
C ILE A 73 -1.15 -27.73 14.90
N CYS A 74 0.16 -28.02 15.04
CA CYS A 74 1.17 -27.56 14.08
C CYS A 74 0.94 -28.14 12.67
N HIS A 75 0.45 -29.37 12.60
CA HIS A 75 0.09 -30.02 11.34
C HIS A 75 -1.18 -29.41 10.73
N GLU A 76 -2.24 -29.29 11.52
CA GLU A 76 -3.54 -28.72 11.10
C GLU A 76 -3.41 -27.28 10.61
N THR A 77 -2.61 -26.47 11.31
CA THR A 77 -2.42 -25.05 11.00
C THR A 77 -1.33 -24.79 9.96
N GLU A 78 -0.70 -25.84 9.43
CA GLU A 78 0.39 -25.76 8.46
C GLU A 78 1.54 -24.83 8.88
N VAL A 79 1.81 -24.73 10.20
CA VAL A 79 2.86 -23.85 10.75
C VAL A 79 4.23 -24.20 10.19
N GLY A 80 4.51 -25.50 10.02
CA GLY A 80 5.76 -25.96 9.41
C GLY A 80 5.94 -25.42 7.99
N THR A 81 4.91 -25.51 7.15
CA THR A 81 4.91 -24.98 5.79
C THR A 81 5.10 -23.47 5.78
N THR A 82 4.34 -22.76 6.61
CA THR A 82 4.42 -21.29 6.73
C THR A 82 5.82 -20.83 7.14
N LEU A 83 6.42 -21.47 8.15
CA LEU A 83 7.77 -21.14 8.60
C LEU A 83 8.84 -21.46 7.56
N ASN A 84 8.67 -22.54 6.78
CA ASN A 84 9.54 -22.84 5.67
C ASN A 84 9.46 -21.77 4.57
N MET A 85 8.25 -21.31 4.23
CA MET A 85 8.06 -20.22 3.26
C MET A 85 8.70 -18.92 3.75
N VAL A 86 8.54 -18.59 5.03
CA VAL A 86 9.20 -17.41 5.62
C VAL A 86 10.72 -17.53 5.56
N GLU A 87 11.29 -18.69 5.85
CA GLU A 87 12.74 -18.89 5.74
C GLU A 87 13.21 -18.71 4.29
N HIS A 88 12.52 -19.32 3.32
CA HIS A 88 12.83 -19.14 1.90
C HIS A 88 12.73 -17.67 1.46
N LEU A 89 11.68 -16.95 1.85
CA LEU A 89 11.52 -15.53 1.50
C LEU A 89 12.62 -14.65 2.10
N VAL A 90 13.07 -14.96 3.33
CA VAL A 90 14.18 -14.25 3.96
C VAL A 90 15.50 -14.55 3.25
N GLU A 91 15.74 -15.80 2.88
CA GLU A 91 16.91 -16.18 2.09
C GLU A 91 16.92 -15.51 0.71
N GLU A 92 15.79 -15.54 0.00
CA GLU A 92 15.61 -14.88 -1.29
C GLU A 92 15.83 -13.37 -1.19
N HIS A 93 15.24 -12.71 -0.19
CA HIS A 93 15.45 -11.28 0.05
C HIS A 93 16.91 -10.94 0.36
N ASN A 94 17.61 -11.79 1.12
CA ASN A 94 19.02 -11.56 1.44
C ASN A 94 19.95 -11.76 0.22
N LEU A 95 19.54 -12.61 -0.72
CA LEU A 95 20.28 -12.85 -1.96
C LEU A 95 19.97 -11.78 -3.03
N ASP A 96 18.76 -11.23 -3.03
CA ASP A 96 18.37 -10.14 -3.92
C ASP A 96 18.79 -8.76 -3.37
N ILE A 97 20.10 -8.52 -3.42
CA ILE A 97 20.72 -7.23 -3.10
C ILE A 97 20.16 -6.07 -3.97
N LEU A 98 19.54 -6.38 -5.11
CA LEU A 98 18.99 -5.38 -6.05
C LEU A 98 17.54 -4.98 -5.74
N SER A 99 16.78 -5.81 -5.01
CA SER A 99 15.38 -5.55 -4.64
C SER A 99 15.22 -4.37 -3.65
N SER A 100 16.15 -4.25 -2.70
CA SER A 100 16.10 -3.23 -1.62
C SER A 100 16.14 -1.79 -2.14
N ASP A 101 16.91 -1.51 -3.19
CA ASP A 101 17.16 -0.13 -3.64
C ASP A 101 16.54 0.20 -5.02
N LYS A 102 16.38 -0.80 -5.91
CA LYS A 102 16.07 -0.53 -7.32
C LYS A 102 14.57 -0.39 -7.60
N THR A 103 13.73 -1.17 -6.89
CA THR A 103 12.29 -1.24 -7.17
C THR A 103 11.56 0.04 -6.75
N ASN A 104 11.97 0.67 -5.65
CA ASN A 104 11.33 1.90 -5.16
C ASN A 104 11.72 3.12 -6.02
N ILE A 105 13.01 3.25 -6.37
CA ILE A 105 13.48 4.41 -7.15
C ILE A 105 12.95 4.38 -8.59
N GLU A 106 12.90 3.21 -9.23
CA GLU A 106 12.44 3.14 -10.63
C GLU A 106 10.92 3.33 -10.74
N ASP A 107 10.12 2.79 -9.81
CA ASP A 107 8.67 3.02 -9.75
C ASP A 107 8.33 4.50 -9.46
N ILE A 108 9.06 5.13 -8.52
CA ILE A 108 8.92 6.58 -8.28
C ILE A 108 9.28 7.37 -9.54
N ARG A 109 10.37 7.01 -10.24
CA ARG A 109 10.78 7.67 -11.47
C ARG A 109 9.73 7.55 -12.57
N GLU A 110 9.16 6.37 -12.76
CA GLU A 110 8.13 6.13 -13.76
C GLU A 110 6.87 6.94 -13.47
N LYS A 111 6.40 6.95 -12.22
CA LYS A 111 5.24 7.76 -11.78
C LYS A 111 5.46 9.25 -11.99
N ILE A 112 6.63 9.77 -11.60
CA ILE A 112 6.98 11.19 -11.80
C ILE A 112 7.07 11.53 -13.29
N THR A 113 7.67 10.66 -14.09
CA THR A 113 7.82 10.86 -15.53
C THR A 113 6.46 10.92 -16.22
N LYS A 114 5.56 9.99 -15.87
CA LYS A 114 4.18 9.98 -16.40
C LYS A 114 3.42 11.25 -16.01
N ALA A 115 3.43 11.62 -14.73
CA ALA A 115 2.75 12.82 -14.25
C ALA A 115 3.26 14.11 -14.93
N LYS A 116 4.59 14.24 -15.12
CA LYS A 116 5.17 15.37 -15.84
C LYS A 116 4.79 15.40 -17.31
N LYS A 117 4.72 14.23 -17.96
CA LYS A 117 4.30 14.14 -19.37
C LYS A 117 2.84 14.57 -19.54
N ASP A 118 1.95 14.10 -18.66
CA ASP A 118 0.54 14.44 -18.69
C ASP A 118 0.33 15.95 -18.45
N GLU A 119 1.10 16.55 -17.52
CA GLU A 119 1.09 17.99 -17.27
C GLU A 119 1.57 18.80 -18.48
N ILE A 120 2.68 18.38 -19.13
CA ILE A 120 3.17 19.04 -20.35
C ILE A 120 2.09 19.01 -21.45
N GLN A 121 1.43 17.86 -21.63
CA GLN A 121 0.36 17.74 -22.63
C GLN A 121 -0.85 18.63 -22.30
N HIS A 122 -1.19 18.74 -21.02
CA HIS A 122 -2.25 19.64 -20.56
C HIS A 122 -1.91 21.10 -20.83
N LEU A 123 -0.70 21.54 -20.46
CA LEU A 123 -0.23 22.91 -20.67
C LEU A 123 -0.11 23.26 -22.16
N MET A 124 0.37 22.34 -23.00
CA MET A 124 0.38 22.53 -24.46
C MET A 124 -1.03 22.75 -25.02
N SER A 125 -2.00 21.97 -24.56
CA SER A 125 -3.39 22.09 -25.00
C SER A 125 -4.03 23.42 -24.57
N LEU A 126 -3.70 23.91 -23.38
CA LEU A 126 -4.14 25.22 -22.90
C LEU A 126 -3.50 26.36 -23.70
N LEU A 127 -2.20 26.27 -23.99
CA LEU A 127 -1.47 27.26 -24.77
C LEU A 127 -2.06 27.39 -26.18
N GLN A 128 -2.27 26.26 -26.86
CA GLN A 128 -2.86 26.25 -28.20
C GLN A 128 -4.24 26.94 -28.21
N ARG A 129 -5.09 26.65 -27.21
CA ARG A 129 -6.41 27.28 -27.11
C ARG A 129 -6.31 28.80 -26.90
N ALA A 130 -5.35 29.25 -26.08
CA ALA A 130 -5.13 30.67 -25.84
C ALA A 130 -4.62 31.38 -27.11
N GLU A 131 -3.74 30.73 -27.89
CA GLU A 131 -3.27 31.23 -29.17
C GLU A 131 -4.40 31.35 -30.20
N GLU A 132 -5.25 30.32 -30.33
CA GLU A 132 -6.42 30.33 -31.20
C GLU A 132 -7.39 31.47 -30.84
N GLN A 133 -7.65 31.67 -29.55
CA GLN A 133 -8.48 32.78 -29.07
C GLN A 133 -7.85 34.15 -29.36
N ASN A 134 -6.53 34.29 -29.18
CA ASN A 134 -5.82 35.53 -29.45
C ASN A 134 -5.86 35.87 -30.95
N ASP A 135 -5.67 34.90 -31.84
CA ASP A 135 -5.71 35.14 -33.28
C ASP A 135 -7.12 35.45 -33.78
N ASN A 136 -8.15 34.80 -33.21
CA ASN A 136 -9.54 35.15 -33.45
C ASN A 136 -9.83 36.60 -33.03
N MET A 137 -9.38 37.01 -31.83
CA MET A 137 -9.52 38.37 -31.32
C MET A 137 -8.81 39.40 -32.21
N LYS A 138 -7.57 39.12 -32.64
CA LYS A 138 -6.84 39.96 -33.60
C LYS A 138 -7.60 40.10 -34.91
N GLY A 139 -8.20 39.01 -35.42
CA GLY A 139 -9.07 39.01 -36.59
C GLY A 139 -10.26 39.96 -36.42
N HIS A 140 -10.99 39.83 -35.31
CA HIS A 140 -12.10 40.73 -34.98
C HIS A 140 -11.68 42.20 -34.89
N ILE A 141 -10.58 42.50 -34.21
CA ILE A 141 -10.04 43.88 -34.10
C ILE A 141 -9.71 44.44 -35.48
N LYS A 142 -9.09 43.64 -36.36
CA LYS A 142 -8.76 44.06 -37.72
C LYS A 142 -10.02 44.37 -38.54
N SER A 143 -11.03 43.50 -38.52
CA SER A 143 -12.30 43.73 -39.22
C SER A 143 -13.04 44.97 -38.70
N LEU A 144 -13.04 45.21 -37.38
CA LEU A 144 -13.62 46.41 -36.80
C LEU A 144 -12.87 47.68 -37.20
N LYS A 145 -11.54 47.60 -37.35
CA LYS A 145 -10.71 48.73 -37.81
C LYS A 145 -10.99 49.05 -39.29
N GLU A 146 -11.12 48.02 -40.14
CA GLU A 146 -11.47 48.18 -41.55
C GLU A 146 -12.89 48.72 -41.73
N GLY A 147 -13.87 48.22 -40.96
CA GLY A 147 -15.24 48.74 -40.94
C GLY A 147 -15.39 50.15 -40.37
N ARG A 148 -14.36 50.70 -39.68
CA ARG A 148 -14.34 52.09 -39.22
C ARG A 148 -13.80 53.06 -40.29
N ASN A 149 -13.16 52.54 -41.33
CA ASN A 149 -12.64 53.34 -42.46
C ASN A 149 -13.72 53.61 -43.52
N PHE A 150 -14.92 54.07 -43.12
CA PHE A 150 -15.92 54.52 -44.09
C PHE A 150 -15.58 55.95 -44.56
N PRO A 151 -15.38 56.20 -45.86
CA PRO A 151 -15.36 57.55 -46.42
C PRO A 151 -16.75 58.20 -46.43
N VAL A 152 -17.80 57.41 -46.16
CA VAL A 152 -19.21 57.81 -46.23
C VAL A 152 -19.57 58.85 -45.16
N THR A 153 -18.91 58.86 -44.00
CA THR A 153 -19.16 59.89 -42.97
C THR A 153 -18.59 61.24 -43.37
N ALA A 154 -17.46 61.29 -44.11
CA ALA A 154 -16.91 62.55 -44.61
C ALA A 154 -17.73 63.12 -45.77
N ASP A 155 -18.08 62.28 -46.76
CA ASP A 155 -18.92 62.67 -47.91
C ASP A 155 -20.34 63.08 -47.50
N ALA A 156 -20.95 62.39 -46.53
CA ALA A 156 -22.27 62.78 -46.01
C ALA A 156 -22.24 64.11 -45.25
N VAL A 157 -21.17 64.39 -44.49
CA VAL A 157 -20.99 65.66 -43.77
C VAL A 157 -20.73 66.82 -44.74
N GLU A 158 -19.98 66.57 -45.82
CA GLU A 158 -19.73 67.58 -46.85
C GLU A 158 -20.98 67.89 -47.69
N LYS A 159 -21.78 66.87 -48.04
CA LYS A 159 -23.09 67.06 -48.66
C LYS A 159 -24.06 67.84 -47.77
N LEU A 160 -24.14 67.51 -46.48
CA LEU A 160 -24.96 68.25 -45.50
C LEU A 160 -24.54 69.71 -45.39
N ARG A 161 -23.23 69.99 -45.39
CA ARG A 161 -22.69 71.35 -45.39
C ARG A 161 -23.13 72.12 -46.64
N SER A 162 -23.01 71.51 -47.82
CA SER A 162 -23.43 72.14 -49.08
C SER A 162 -24.94 72.42 -49.16
N TRP A 163 -25.77 71.55 -48.56
CA TRP A 163 -27.22 71.76 -48.50
C TRP A 163 -27.60 72.90 -47.57
N ASN A 164 -26.90 73.03 -46.42
CA ASN A 164 -27.13 74.13 -45.49
C ASN A 164 -26.75 75.49 -46.11
N GLU A 165 -25.62 75.55 -46.81
CA GLU A 165 -25.16 76.75 -47.53
C GLU A 165 -26.13 77.17 -48.65
N ASN A 166 -26.71 76.22 -49.39
CA ASN A 166 -27.74 76.50 -50.38
C ASN A 166 -29.04 77.03 -49.75
N TYR A 167 -29.45 76.51 -48.59
CA TYR A 167 -30.65 76.97 -47.90
C TYR A 167 -30.50 78.41 -47.39
N GLU A 168 -29.32 78.79 -46.92
CA GLU A 168 -29.04 80.17 -46.49
C GLU A 168 -29.01 81.17 -47.67
N TRP A 169 -28.57 80.74 -48.86
CA TRP A 169 -28.63 81.55 -50.07
C TRP A 169 -30.07 81.83 -50.53
N TYR A 170 -30.95 80.81 -50.53
CA TYR A 170 -32.35 80.97 -50.91
C TYR A 170 -33.20 81.81 -49.95
N ASN A 171 -32.80 81.92 -48.67
CA ASN A 171 -33.48 82.75 -47.67
C ASN A 171 -32.93 84.19 -47.59
N SER A 172 -31.86 84.51 -48.30
CA SER A 172 -31.18 85.82 -48.25
C SER A 172 -31.37 86.65 -49.53
N ASN A 173 -32.26 86.24 -50.44
CA ASN A 173 -32.49 86.91 -51.73
C ASN A 173 -33.97 87.04 -52.09
#